data_AF-A0A957HJB3-F1
#
_entry.id   AF-A0A957HJB3-F1
#
_cell.length_a   1.000
_cell.length_b   1.000
_cell.length_c   1.000
_cell.angle_alpha   90.00
_cell.angle_beta   90.00
_cell.angle_gamma   90.00
#
_symmetry.space_group_name_H-M   'P 1'
#
loop_
_entity.id
_entity.type
_entity.pdbx_description
1 polymer ?
#
loop_
_entity_poly.entity_id
_entity_poly.type
_entity_poly.pdbx_seq_one_letter_code
_entity_poly.pdbx_strand_id
1 'polypeptide(L)'
;MNPQLAALLADAFWSAVAATGFAILFNVPPRALPGCAVAAAIGHALRTWSIQLGLPIEPATLLAATTIGFMGVALARRFQSP
;
A
#
# COMPACT_ATOMS: atom_id res chain seq x y z
N MET A 1 19.23 -7.29 -15.31
CA MET A 1 18.05 -7.20 -14.41
C MET A 1 17.42 -5.83 -14.63
N ASN A 2 16.13 -5.74 -15.02
CA ASN A 2 15.52 -4.44 -15.36
C ASN A 2 15.57 -3.50 -14.13
N PRO A 3 16.27 -2.35 -14.19
CA PRO A 3 16.51 -1.49 -13.03
C PRO A 3 15.20 -0.96 -12.40
N GLN A 4 14.16 -0.83 -13.22
CA GLN A 4 12.82 -0.39 -12.80
C GLN A 4 12.12 -1.39 -11.88
N LEU A 5 12.29 -2.70 -12.12
CA LEU A 5 11.66 -3.73 -11.29
C LEU A 5 12.28 -3.76 -9.89
N ALA A 6 13.60 -3.58 -9.80
CA ALA A 6 14.30 -3.49 -8.52
C ALA A 6 13.84 -2.28 -7.71
N ALA A 7 13.64 -1.12 -8.36
CA ALA A 7 13.11 0.08 -7.71
C ALA A 7 11.68 -0.11 -7.19
N LEU A 8 10.80 -0.74 -7.98
CA LEU A 8 9.42 -1.05 -7.57
C LEU A 8 9.38 -2.00 -6.37
N LEU A 9 10.21 -3.05 -6.38
CA LEU A 9 10.29 -4.00 -5.27
C LEU A 9 10.81 -3.35 -3.99
N ALA A 10 11.83 -2.49 -4.10
CA ALA A 10 12.36 -1.75 -2.96
C ALA A 10 11.33 -0.76 -2.40
N ASP A 11 10.64 0.00 -3.25
CA ASP A 11 9.57 0.93 -2.84
C ASP A 11 8.42 0.19 -2.14
N ALA A 12 7.96 -0.92 -2.71
CA ALA A 12 6.93 -1.76 -2.10
C ALA A 12 7.37 -2.33 -0.74
N PHE A 13 8.62 -2.81 -0.63
CA PHE A 13 9.16 -3.35 0.63
C PHE A 13 9.25 -2.27 1.71
N TRP A 14 9.86 -1.12 1.43
CA TRP A 14 9.99 -0.04 2.39
C TRP A 14 8.64 0.54 2.81
N SER A 15 7.70 0.63 1.87
CA SER A 15 6.33 1.08 2.15
C SER A 15 5.57 0.10 3.05
N ALA A 16 5.74 -1.22 2.83
CA ALA A 16 5.17 -2.24 3.69
C ALA A 16 5.73 -2.17 5.12
N VAL A 17 7.06 -1.97 5.27
CA VAL A 17 7.71 -1.81 6.58
C VAL A 17 7.17 -0.56 7.30
N ALA A 18 7.11 0.58 6.61
CA ALA A 18 6.59 1.82 7.16
C ALA A 18 5.12 1.68 7.61
N ALA A 19 4.27 1.09 6.76
CA ALA A 19 2.86 0.87 7.08
C ALA A 19 2.66 -0.09 8.26
N THR A 20 3.51 -1.12 8.37
CA THR A 20 3.47 -2.05 9.52
C THR A 20 3.84 -1.32 10.81
N GLY A 21 4.88 -0.46 10.78
CA GLY A 21 5.25 0.37 11.93
C GLY A 21 4.13 1.30 12.38
N PHE A 22 3.46 1.98 11.45
CA PHE A 22 2.28 2.80 11.76
C PHE A 22 1.12 1.96 12.30
N ALA A 23 0.86 0.79 11.73
CA ALA A 23 -0.21 -0.09 12.20
C ALA A 23 0.03 -0.57 13.64
N ILE A 24 1.28 -0.90 14.00
CA ILE A 24 1.65 -1.23 15.38
C ILE A 24 1.47 -0.01 16.30
N LEU A 25 1.92 1.17 15.86
CA LEU A 25 1.75 2.43 16.62
C LEU A 25 0.28 2.73 16.91
N PHE A 26 -0.62 2.46 15.97
CA PHE A 26 -2.07 2.63 16.13
C PHE A 26 -2.77 1.42 16.77
N ASN A 27 -2.01 0.49 17.36
CA ASN A 27 -2.53 -0.69 18.06
C ASN A 27 -3.48 -1.56 17.20
N VAL A 28 -3.20 -1.66 15.89
CA VAL A 28 -3.93 -2.53 14.96
C VAL A 28 -3.76 -3.99 15.41
N PRO A 29 -4.84 -4.80 15.44
CA PRO A 29 -4.75 -6.19 15.87
C PRO A 29 -3.76 -6.97 14.99
N PRO A 30 -2.95 -7.88 15.56
CA PRO A 30 -1.85 -8.53 14.85
C PRO A 30 -2.30 -9.35 13.63
N ARG A 31 -3.55 -9.82 13.64
CA ARG A 31 -4.20 -10.48 12.48
C ARG A 31 -4.40 -9.56 11.27
N ALA A 32 -4.56 -8.25 11.47
CA ALA A 32 -4.76 -7.27 10.41
C ALA A 32 -3.45 -6.66 9.87
N LEU A 33 -2.34 -6.77 10.62
CA LEU A 33 -1.02 -6.26 10.20
C LEU A 33 -0.57 -6.73 8.80
N PRO A 34 -0.70 -8.02 8.43
CA PRO A 34 -0.30 -8.46 7.09
C PRO A 34 -1.14 -7.80 6.00
N GLY A 35 -2.43 -7.57 6.27
CA GLY A 35 -3.32 -6.89 5.34
C GLY A 35 -2.94 -5.42 5.14
N CYS A 36 -2.54 -4.72 6.21
CA CYS A 36 -2.03 -3.35 6.13
C CYS A 36 -0.74 -3.26 5.31
N ALA A 37 0.20 -4.19 5.53
CA ALA A 37 1.46 -4.25 4.80
C ALA A 37 1.24 -4.50 3.29
N VAL A 38 0.36 -5.45 2.95
CA VAL A 38 0.01 -5.76 1.55
C VAL A 38 -0.71 -4.59 0.89
N ALA A 39 -1.66 -3.94 1.58
CA ALA A 39 -2.37 -2.79 1.04
C ALA A 39 -1.42 -1.62 0.72
N ALA A 40 -0.47 -1.33 1.62
CA ALA A 40 0.53 -0.29 1.41
C ALA A 40 1.46 -0.62 0.22
N ALA A 41 1.95 -1.87 0.14
CA ALA A 41 2.78 -2.32 -0.97
C ALA A 41 2.06 -2.18 -2.32
N ILE A 42 0.79 -2.59 -2.40
CA ILE A 42 -0.03 -2.49 -3.62
C ILE A 42 -0.26 -1.03 -4.00
N GLY A 43 -0.63 -0.17 -3.06
CA GLY A 43 -0.89 1.25 -3.36
C GLY A 43 0.37 2.00 -3.82
N HIS A 44 1.53 1.77 -3.18
CA HIS A 44 2.79 2.37 -3.63
C HIS A 44 3.23 1.83 -4.98
N ALA A 45 3.14 0.51 -5.20
CA ALA A 45 3.44 -0.10 -6.49
C ALA A 45 2.52 0.47 -7.59
N LEU A 46 1.23 0.64 -7.32
CA LEU A 46 0.27 1.22 -8.26
C LEU A 46 0.64 2.67 -8.58
N ARG A 47 0.92 3.51 -7.58
CA ARG A 47 1.36 4.89 -7.78
C ARG A 47 2.59 4.95 -8.67
N THR A 48 3.63 4.19 -8.32
CA THR A 48 4.91 4.23 -9.03
C THR A 48 4.75 3.69 -10.45
N TRP A 49 3.95 2.65 -10.65
CA TRP A 49 3.63 2.11 -11.97
C TRP A 49 2.82 3.08 -12.82
N SER A 50 1.82 3.77 -12.26
CA SER A 50 1.07 4.83 -12.94
C SER A 50 1.98 5.97 -13.41
N ILE A 51 2.94 6.38 -12.60
CA ILE A 51 3.93 7.40 -12.97
C ILE A 51 4.82 6.90 -14.11
N GLN A 52 5.23 5.62 -14.11
CA GLN A 52 6.00 5.02 -15.22
C GLN A 52 5.20 5.00 -16.54
N LEU A 53 3.87 4.94 -16.48
CA LEU A 53 2.98 5.02 -17.65
C LEU A 53 2.80 6.46 -18.17
N GLY A 54 3.42 7.46 -17.52
CA GLY A 54 3.33 8.87 -17.91
C GLY A 54 2.19 9.64 -17.27
N LEU A 55 1.50 9.07 -16.27
CA LEU A 55 0.51 9.82 -15.50
C LEU A 55 1.20 10.85 -14.58
N PRO A 56 0.63 12.06 -14.45
CA PRO A 56 1.09 13.02 -13.45
C PRO A 56 0.85 12.49 -12.02
N ILE A 57 1.53 13.09 -11.04
CA ILE A 57 1.55 12.58 -9.67
C ILE A 57 0.18 12.67 -8.98
N GLU A 58 -0.65 13.62 -9.38
CA GLU A 58 -1.98 13.90 -8.82
C GLU A 58 -2.96 12.73 -9.07
N PRO A 59 -3.26 12.30 -10.31
CA PRO A 59 -4.12 11.14 -10.54
C PRO A 59 -3.47 9.82 -10.08
N ALA A 60 -2.15 9.70 -10.15
CA ALA A 60 -1.45 8.49 -9.70
C ALA A 60 -1.61 8.28 -8.18
N THR A 61 -1.47 9.35 -7.39
CA THR A 61 -1.67 9.30 -5.93
C THR A 61 -3.14 9.15 -5.56
N LEU A 62 -4.06 9.76 -6.31
CA LEU A 62 -5.50 9.55 -6.12
C LEU A 62 -5.88 8.08 -6.31
N LEU A 63 -5.47 7.45 -7.42
CA LEU A 63 -5.74 6.04 -7.69
C LEU A 63 -5.16 5.12 -6.61
N ALA A 64 -3.93 5.40 -6.17
CA ALA A 64 -3.29 4.66 -5.07
C ALA A 64 -4.05 4.82 -3.74
N ALA A 65 -4.44 6.04 -3.37
CA ALA A 65 -5.19 6.28 -2.14
C ALA A 65 -6.58 5.63 -2.17
N THR A 66 -7.27 5.72 -3.30
CA THR A 66 -8.59 5.10 -3.49
C THR A 66 -8.51 3.57 -3.39
N THR A 67 -7.52 2.94 -4.01
CA THR A 67 -7.32 1.49 -3.93
C THR A 67 -6.98 1.02 -2.52
N ILE A 68 -6.06 1.72 -1.82
CA ILE A 68 -5.78 1.45 -0.40
C ILE A 68 -7.05 1.62 0.44
N GLY A 69 -7.84 2.67 0.21
CA GLY A 69 -9.09 2.93 0.93
C GLY A 69 -10.10 1.79 0.77
N PHE A 70 -10.33 1.32 -0.46
CA PHE A 70 -11.22 0.17 -0.70
C PHE A 70 -10.69 -1.12 -0.08
N MET A 71 -9.38 -1.37 -0.17
CA MET A 71 -8.75 -2.50 0.51
C MET A 71 -8.91 -2.42 2.02
N GLY A 72 -8.75 -1.24 2.61
CA GLY A 72 -8.94 -0.99 4.04
C GLY A 72 -10.37 -1.31 4.49
N VAL A 73 -11.39 -0.86 3.74
CA VAL A 73 -12.79 -1.19 4.02
C VAL A 73 -13.06 -2.69 3.88
N ALA A 74 -12.54 -3.34 2.84
CA ALA A 74 -12.67 -4.78 2.67
C ALA A 74 -12.01 -5.56 3.82
N LEU A 75 -10.85 -5.09 4.29
CA LEU A 75 -10.12 -5.68 5.40
C LEU A 75 -10.84 -5.49 6.74
N ALA A 76 -11.38 -4.30 7.00
CA ALA A 76 -12.17 -4.00 8.18
C ALA A 76 -13.40 -4.91 8.29
N ARG A 77 -14.15 -5.08 7.18
CA ARG A 77 -15.28 -6.02 7.11
C ARG A 77 -14.86 -7.47 7.37
N ARG A 78 -13.70 -7.89 6.85
CA ARG A 78 -13.19 -9.26 7.03
C ARG A 78 -12.75 -9.55 8.47
N PHE A 79 -12.23 -8.56 9.20
CA PHE A 79 -11.74 -8.75 10.56
C PHE A 79 -12.73 -8.40 11.66
N GLN A 80 -13.95 -7.95 11.33
CA GLN A 80 -15.01 -7.60 12.31
C GLN A 80 -14.48 -6.69 13.43
N SER A 81 -13.54 -5.81 13.07
CA SER A 81 -13.05 -4.75 13.95
C SER A 81 -14.02 -3.58 13.74
N PRO A 82 -14.55 -2.96 14.80
CA PRO A 82 -15.49 -1.84 14.67
C PRO A 82 -14.90 -0.68 13.85
#